data_AF-A0A4Q3T1H2-F1
#
_entry.id   AF-A0A4Q3T1H2-F1
#
_cell.length_a   1.000
_cell.length_b   1.000
_cell.length_c   1.000
_cell.angle_alpha   90.00
_cell.angle_beta   90.00
_cell.angle_gamma   90.00
#
_symmetry.space_group_name_H-M   'P 1'
#
loop_
_entity.id
_entity.type
_entity.pdbx_description
1 polymer ?
#
loop_
_entity_poly.entity_id
_entity_poly.type
_entity_poly.pdbx_seq_one_letter_code
_entity_poly.pdbx_strand_id
1 'polypeptide(L)'
;MTTELEISLIRNADIDRTAYDQCIADARNSLIYAWAFYLDRMAQGWDLIAGTLRSGVEGADNGFRGYDYVMPLVSKRKWGVSYLYQPTFVQQLGIFSAHEISAEVADKMISAAKEEFTFAEIHLNYGNPIRWLASRSNFILDLSPGYDKLSAAFTRDLKNNLKLSLRTSLHYS
;
A
#
# COMPACT_ATOMS: atom_id res chain seq x y z
N MET A 1 -29.66 -2.65 1.03
CA MET A 1 -28.87 -1.46 1.36
C MET A 1 -27.69 -1.46 0.42
N THR A 2 -27.61 -0.51 -0.51
CA THR A 2 -26.49 -0.43 -1.46
C THR A 2 -25.50 0.58 -0.88
N THR A 3 -24.35 0.11 -0.42
CA THR A 3 -23.24 1.00 -0.03
C THR A 3 -22.59 1.51 -1.31
N GLU A 4 -22.52 2.81 -1.49
CA GLU A 4 -21.90 3.43 -2.66
C GLU A 4 -20.47 3.86 -2.33
N LEU A 5 -19.52 3.56 -3.23
CA LEU A 5 -18.14 4.00 -3.12
C LEU A 5 -17.96 5.31 -3.88
N GLU A 6 -17.76 6.40 -3.14
CA GLU A 6 -17.39 7.70 -3.69
C GLU A 6 -15.86 7.79 -3.82
N ILE A 7 -15.37 8.21 -4.99
CA ILE A 7 -13.93 8.31 -5.26
C ILE A 7 -13.56 9.77 -5.51
N SER A 8 -12.48 10.22 -4.89
CA SER A 8 -11.96 11.58 -5.03
C SER A 8 -10.45 11.59 -5.20
N LEU A 9 -9.97 12.51 -6.04
CA LEU A 9 -8.56 12.89 -6.12
C LEU A 9 -8.32 14.06 -5.17
N ILE A 10 -7.42 13.87 -4.22
CA ILE A 10 -7.05 14.85 -3.20
C ILE A 10 -5.59 15.23 -3.43
N ARG A 11 -5.32 16.52 -3.59
CA ARG A 11 -3.95 17.03 -3.74
C ARG A 11 -3.22 16.93 -2.43
N ASN A 12 -1.89 16.75 -2.48
CA ASN A 12 -1.06 16.57 -1.28
C ASN A 12 -1.38 17.52 -0.10
N ALA A 13 -1.60 18.80 -0.43
CA ALA A 13 -1.86 19.87 0.53
C ALA A 13 -3.20 19.72 1.27
N ASP A 14 -4.17 19.04 0.66
CA ASP A 14 -5.53 18.90 1.16
C ASP A 14 -5.78 17.52 1.79
N ILE A 15 -4.74 16.66 1.87
CA ILE A 15 -4.85 15.35 2.51
C ILE A 15 -5.00 15.53 4.02
N ASP A 16 -6.08 14.97 4.58
CA ASP A 16 -6.19 14.77 6.02
C ASP A 16 -5.21 13.65 6.42
N ARG A 17 -4.01 14.06 6.86
CA ARG A 17 -2.93 13.12 7.21
C ARG A 17 -3.30 12.21 8.37
N THR A 18 -4.12 12.67 9.31
CA THR A 18 -4.57 11.85 10.43
C THR A 18 -5.52 10.76 9.94
N ALA A 19 -6.51 11.09 9.11
CA ALA A 19 -7.40 10.11 8.51
C ALA A 19 -6.67 9.13 7.59
N TYR A 20 -5.68 9.63 6.82
CA TYR A 20 -4.84 8.81 5.96
C TYR A 20 -4.01 7.79 6.75
N ASP A 21 -3.24 8.25 7.74
CA ASP A 21 -2.37 7.36 8.53
C ASP A 21 -3.22 6.37 9.36
N GLN A 22 -4.42 6.76 9.80
CA GLN A 22 -5.36 5.83 10.44
C GLN A 22 -5.81 4.74 9.46
N CYS A 23 -6.18 5.09 8.21
CA CYS A 23 -6.52 4.11 7.19
C CYS A 23 -5.36 3.15 6.88
N ILE A 24 -4.13 3.66 6.81
CA ILE A 24 -2.93 2.84 6.65
C ILE A 24 -2.70 1.93 7.87
N ALA A 25 -2.90 2.43 9.09
CA ALA A 25 -2.75 1.64 10.32
C ALA A 25 -3.71 0.45 10.36
N ASP A 26 -4.96 0.67 9.93
CA ASP A 26 -6.02 -0.35 9.97
C ASP A 26 -6.00 -1.28 8.74
N ALA A 27 -5.21 -0.95 7.72
CA ALA A 27 -5.19 -1.70 6.47
C ALA A 27 -4.64 -3.13 6.63
N ARG A 28 -5.36 -4.11 6.07
CA ARG A 28 -4.94 -5.53 6.08
C ARG A 28 -3.67 -5.77 5.26
N ASN A 29 -3.39 -4.86 4.33
CA ASN A 29 -2.24 -4.85 3.46
C ASN A 29 -1.30 -3.66 3.75
N SER A 30 -1.31 -3.15 5.00
CA SER A 30 -0.44 -2.05 5.43
C SER A 30 1.04 -2.38 5.25
N LEU A 31 1.80 -1.39 4.79
CA LEU A 31 3.22 -1.51 4.49
C LEU A 31 3.95 -0.23 4.92
N ILE A 32 5.18 -0.35 5.44
CA ILE A 32 5.91 0.78 6.04
C ILE A 32 6.07 1.99 5.10
N TYR A 33 6.25 1.73 3.81
CA TYR A 33 6.44 2.79 2.82
C TYR A 33 5.16 3.50 2.40
N ALA A 34 3.99 3.03 2.86
CA ALA A 34 2.70 3.67 2.60
C ALA A 34 2.38 4.76 3.62
N TRP A 35 3.11 4.85 4.73
CA TRP A 35 2.88 5.87 5.74
C TRP A 35 3.22 7.27 5.22
N ALA A 36 2.44 8.28 5.62
CA ALA A 36 2.64 9.66 5.17
C ALA A 36 4.07 10.14 5.41
N PHE A 37 4.60 9.91 6.62
CA PHE A 37 5.96 10.32 6.98
C PHE A 37 7.03 9.71 6.06
N TYR A 38 6.81 8.49 5.57
CA TYR A 38 7.75 7.79 4.70
C TYR A 38 7.69 8.36 3.29
N LEU A 39 6.46 8.53 2.76
CA LEU A 39 6.21 9.12 1.44
C LEU A 39 6.77 10.54 1.37
N ASP A 40 6.58 11.35 2.40
CA ASP A 40 7.08 12.73 2.46
C ASP A 40 8.62 12.81 2.42
N ARG A 41 9.34 11.72 2.71
CA ARG A 41 10.81 11.67 2.63
C ARG A 41 11.34 11.00 1.37
N MET A 42 10.61 10.03 0.83
CA MET A 42 11.05 9.30 -0.35
C MET A 42 10.53 9.88 -1.68
N ALA A 43 9.48 10.69 -1.63
CA ALA A 43 8.88 11.34 -2.78
C ALA A 43 9.08 12.86 -2.75
N GLN A 44 9.19 13.49 -3.92
CA GLN A 44 9.15 14.95 -4.05
C GLN A 44 7.74 15.53 -3.82
N GLY A 45 6.71 14.69 -3.88
CA GLY A 45 5.30 15.03 -3.71
C GLY A 45 4.43 13.84 -4.11
N TRP A 46 3.23 13.75 -3.54
CA TRP A 46 2.29 12.66 -3.83
C TRP A 46 0.86 13.12 -3.63
N ASP A 47 -0.05 12.72 -4.52
CA ASP A 47 -1.47 12.97 -4.37
C ASP A 47 -2.17 11.70 -3.85
N LEU A 48 -3.44 11.79 -3.50
CA LEU A 48 -4.21 10.68 -2.96
C LEU A 48 -5.45 10.44 -3.81
N ILE A 49 -5.66 9.19 -4.24
CA ILE A 49 -7.01 8.74 -4.57
C ILE A 49 -7.62 8.16 -3.30
N ALA A 50 -8.69 8.80 -2.81
CA ALA A 50 -9.43 8.37 -1.65
C ALA A 50 -10.77 7.77 -2.07
N GLY A 51 -11.14 6.64 -1.46
CA GLY A 51 -12.46 6.04 -1.55
C GLY A 51 -13.19 6.13 -0.22
N THR A 52 -14.43 6.59 -0.23
CA THR A 52 -15.28 6.70 0.96
C THR A 52 -16.59 5.95 0.73
N LEU A 53 -16.95 5.07 1.65
CA LEU A 53 -18.18 4.31 1.62
C LEU A 53 -19.32 5.15 2.20
N ARG A 54 -20.32 5.47 1.37
CA ARG A 54 -21.53 6.15 1.82
C ARG A 54 -22.66 5.17 2.05
N SER A 55 -23.27 5.25 3.24
CA SER A 55 -24.56 4.63 3.50
C SER A 55 -25.65 5.54 2.94
N GLY A 56 -26.51 5.03 2.06
CA GLY A 56 -27.60 5.78 1.41
C GLY A 56 -28.75 6.18 2.33
N VAL A 57 -28.49 6.45 3.61
CA VAL A 57 -29.46 7.02 4.56
C VAL A 57 -29.21 8.52 4.64
N GLU A 58 -30.09 9.30 4.02
CA GLU A 58 -30.09 10.76 4.17
C GLU A 58 -30.21 11.12 5.67
N GLY A 59 -29.26 11.91 6.17
CA GLY A 59 -29.26 12.40 7.55
C GLY A 59 -28.59 11.51 8.60
N ALA A 60 -28.00 10.38 8.22
CA ALA A 60 -27.10 9.65 9.12
C ALA A 60 -25.71 10.29 9.08
N ASP A 61 -25.38 11.05 10.15
CA ASP A 61 -24.01 11.44 10.45
C ASP A 61 -23.25 10.17 10.87
N ASN A 62 -22.81 9.39 9.88
CA ASN A 62 -21.92 8.28 10.10
C ASN A 62 -20.61 8.93 10.50
N GLY A 63 -20.28 8.95 11.80
CA GLY A 63 -19.12 9.65 12.36
C GLY A 63 -17.73 9.28 11.80
N PHE A 64 -17.65 8.66 10.63
CA PHE A 64 -16.46 8.49 9.82
C PHE A 64 -16.19 9.74 8.98
N ARG A 65 -15.36 10.63 9.52
CA ARG A 65 -14.62 11.64 8.74
C ARG A 65 -13.29 11.06 8.25
N GLY A 66 -13.33 9.89 7.62
CA GLY A 66 -12.13 9.13 7.28
C GLY A 66 -12.17 8.55 5.87
N TYR A 67 -11.01 8.12 5.40
CA TYR A 67 -10.88 7.38 4.14
C TYR A 67 -11.10 5.89 4.40
N ASP A 68 -12.01 5.25 3.66
CA ASP A 68 -12.19 3.80 3.70
C ASP A 68 -11.14 3.08 2.85
N TYR A 69 -10.71 3.73 1.77
CA TYR A 69 -9.67 3.25 0.86
C TYR A 69 -8.72 4.39 0.55
N VAL A 70 -7.41 4.13 0.59
CA VAL A 70 -6.38 5.11 0.22
C VAL A 70 -5.42 4.53 -0.80
N MET A 71 -5.13 5.30 -1.85
CA MET A 71 -4.14 4.96 -2.86
C MET A 71 -3.19 6.15 -3.05
N PRO A 72 -2.02 6.17 -2.37
CA PRO A 72 -1.03 7.21 -2.59
C PRO A 72 -0.45 7.14 -4.00
N LEU A 73 -0.44 8.28 -4.68
CA LEU A 73 0.00 8.45 -6.06
C LEU A 73 1.22 9.36 -6.10
N VAL A 74 2.40 8.74 -6.13
CA VAL A 74 3.65 9.50 -6.29
C VAL A 74 3.86 9.83 -7.75
N SER A 75 3.96 11.12 -8.07
CA SER A 75 3.95 11.62 -9.44
C SER A 75 5.07 12.60 -9.75
N LYS A 76 5.40 12.70 -11.04
CA LYS A 76 6.29 13.71 -11.61
C LYS A 76 5.62 14.32 -12.83
N ARG A 77 6.06 15.53 -13.19
CA ARG A 77 5.64 16.19 -14.43
C ARG A 77 6.83 16.36 -15.37
N LYS A 78 6.69 15.91 -16.62
CA LYS A 78 7.68 16.12 -17.67
C LYS A 78 6.98 16.60 -18.93
N TRP A 79 7.42 17.74 -19.47
CA TRP A 79 6.85 18.37 -20.67
C TRP A 79 5.32 18.53 -20.62
N GLY A 80 4.77 18.87 -19.45
CA GLY A 80 3.34 19.06 -19.24
C GLY A 80 2.54 17.77 -18.98
N VAL A 81 3.16 16.58 -19.13
CA VAL A 81 2.51 15.30 -18.85
C VAL A 81 2.84 14.86 -17.42
N SER A 82 1.79 14.58 -16.63
CA SER A 82 1.89 14.00 -15.30
C SER A 82 1.94 12.47 -15.40
N TYR A 83 2.87 11.86 -14.67
CA TYR A 83 3.03 10.40 -14.66
C TYR A 83 3.38 9.87 -13.27
N LEU A 84 2.95 8.64 -12.99
CA LEU A 84 3.27 7.93 -11.76
C LEU A 84 4.61 7.23 -11.89
N TYR A 85 5.43 7.27 -10.84
CA TYR A 85 6.70 6.57 -10.79
C TYR A 85 6.90 5.90 -9.43
N GLN A 86 7.68 4.82 -9.40
CA GLN A 86 8.08 4.16 -8.17
C GLN A 86 9.22 4.94 -7.48
N PRO A 87 9.03 5.47 -6.26
CA PRO A 87 10.08 6.19 -5.55
C PRO A 87 11.19 5.24 -5.09
N THR A 88 12.40 5.77 -4.91
CA THR A 88 13.51 5.00 -4.35
C THR A 88 13.16 4.52 -2.94
N PHE A 89 13.59 3.30 -2.60
CA PHE A 89 13.31 2.64 -1.31
C PHE A 89 11.82 2.31 -1.05
N VAL A 90 10.93 2.55 -2.01
CA VAL A 90 9.54 2.10 -1.97
C VAL A 90 9.41 0.92 -2.93
N GLN A 91 9.09 -0.27 -2.44
CA GLN A 91 9.02 -1.47 -3.29
C GLN A 91 7.72 -1.54 -4.11
N GLN A 92 6.59 -1.26 -3.46
CA GLN A 92 5.23 -1.36 -4.01
C GLN A 92 4.34 -0.35 -3.28
N LEU A 93 3.30 0.16 -3.92
CA LEU A 93 2.24 0.96 -3.30
C LEU A 93 0.90 0.38 -3.75
N GLY A 94 -0.09 1.21 -4.04
CA GLY A 94 -1.40 0.77 -4.49
C GLY A 94 -2.47 1.09 -3.46
N ILE A 95 -3.54 0.31 -3.45
CA ILE A 95 -4.71 0.58 -2.62
C ILE A 95 -4.51 -0.08 -1.26
N PHE A 96 -4.81 0.64 -0.19
CA PHE A 96 -4.78 0.17 1.19
C PHE A 96 -6.16 0.37 1.81
N SER A 97 -6.62 -0.62 2.57
CA SER A 97 -7.91 -0.56 3.27
C SER A 97 -8.02 -1.64 4.34
N ALA A 98 -8.82 -1.37 5.37
CA ALA A 98 -9.30 -2.37 6.31
C ALA A 98 -10.39 -3.28 5.70
N HIS A 99 -11.08 -2.78 4.66
CA HIS A 99 -12.12 -3.47 3.91
C HIS A 99 -11.53 -4.35 2.80
N GLU A 100 -12.37 -5.20 2.21
CA GLU A 100 -11.98 -5.96 1.03
C GLU A 100 -11.75 -5.02 -0.16
N ILE A 101 -10.61 -5.18 -0.83
CA ILE A 101 -10.30 -4.52 -2.10
C ILE A 101 -10.69 -5.49 -3.21
N SER A 102 -11.96 -5.46 -3.61
CA SER A 102 -12.46 -6.28 -4.71
C SER A 102 -11.90 -5.78 -6.06
N ALA A 103 -11.98 -6.62 -7.11
CA ALA A 103 -11.58 -6.21 -8.45
C ALA A 103 -12.35 -4.96 -8.93
N GLU A 104 -13.64 -4.84 -8.56
CA GLU A 104 -14.46 -3.67 -8.91
C GLU A 104 -13.97 -2.39 -8.22
N VAL A 105 -13.68 -2.45 -6.91
CA VAL A 105 -13.11 -1.31 -6.17
C VAL A 105 -11.79 -0.90 -6.77
N ALA A 106 -10.93 -1.89 -7.04
CA ALA A 106 -9.61 -1.67 -7.58
C ALA A 106 -9.66 -1.04 -8.99
N ASP A 107 -10.54 -1.54 -9.86
CA ASP A 107 -10.75 -0.99 -11.20
C ASP A 107 -11.31 0.44 -11.15
N LYS A 108 -12.23 0.74 -10.22
CA LYS A 108 -12.76 2.11 -10.04
C LYS A 108 -11.67 3.09 -9.60
N MET A 109 -10.88 2.74 -8.58
CA MET A 109 -9.79 3.60 -8.09
C MET A 109 -8.67 3.80 -9.12
N ILE A 110 -8.29 2.74 -9.83
CA ILE A 110 -7.28 2.86 -10.90
C ILE A 110 -7.82 3.68 -12.07
N SER A 111 -9.10 3.56 -12.41
CA SER A 111 -9.71 4.38 -13.47
C SER A 111 -9.64 5.85 -13.12
N ALA A 112 -9.97 6.23 -11.87
CA ALA A 112 -9.81 7.61 -11.39
C ALA A 112 -8.35 8.09 -11.46
N ALA A 113 -7.37 7.24 -11.14
CA ALA A 113 -5.96 7.58 -11.31
C ALA A 113 -5.57 7.78 -12.79
N LYS A 114 -6.13 6.98 -13.72
CA LYS A 114 -5.85 7.08 -15.16
C LYS A 114 -6.40 8.37 -15.80
N GLU A 115 -7.43 8.97 -15.22
CA GLU A 115 -7.96 10.25 -15.69
C GLU A 115 -6.95 11.40 -15.50
N GLU A 116 -6.14 11.35 -14.44
CA GLU A 116 -5.13 12.37 -14.13
C GLU A 116 -3.74 12.03 -14.67
N PHE A 117 -3.35 10.75 -14.67
CA PHE A 117 -2.00 10.31 -15.01
C PHE A 117 -1.98 9.49 -16.31
N THR A 118 -1.39 10.05 -17.36
CA THR A 118 -1.34 9.43 -18.69
C THR A 118 -0.36 8.24 -18.76
N PHE A 119 0.59 8.17 -17.82
CA PHE A 119 1.58 7.10 -17.75
C PHE A 119 1.84 6.69 -16.29
N ALA A 120 2.14 5.41 -16.07
CA ALA A 120 2.45 4.88 -14.75
C ALA A 120 3.51 3.78 -14.82
N GLU A 121 4.56 3.93 -14.02
CA GLU A 121 5.57 2.91 -13.75
C GLU A 121 5.64 2.68 -12.24
N ILE A 122 4.70 1.90 -11.72
CA ILE A 122 4.53 1.59 -10.30
C ILE A 122 4.30 0.09 -10.10
N HIS A 123 4.62 -0.40 -8.91
CA HIS A 123 4.22 -1.74 -8.48
C HIS A 123 3.06 -1.66 -7.50
N LEU A 124 2.00 -2.42 -7.75
CA LEU A 124 0.88 -2.57 -6.81
C LEU A 124 1.19 -3.67 -5.79
N ASN A 125 0.68 -3.49 -4.58
CA ASN A 125 0.89 -4.42 -3.49
C ASN A 125 0.03 -5.69 -3.64
N TYR A 126 0.37 -6.71 -2.87
CA TYR A 126 -0.26 -8.03 -2.91
C TYR A 126 -1.77 -8.04 -2.65
N GLY A 127 -2.31 -6.99 -2.03
CA GLY A 127 -3.74 -6.83 -1.74
C GLY A 127 -4.54 -6.18 -2.87
N ASN A 128 -3.96 -5.97 -4.06
CA ASN A 128 -4.64 -5.29 -5.17
C ASN A 128 -4.91 -6.27 -6.34
N PRO A 129 -6.13 -6.83 -6.46
CA PRO A 129 -6.43 -7.88 -7.44
C PRO A 129 -6.70 -7.30 -8.84
N ILE A 130 -5.65 -6.96 -9.57
CA ILE A 130 -5.75 -6.42 -10.94
C ILE A 130 -5.50 -7.51 -11.98
N ARG A 131 -6.58 -7.93 -12.67
CA ARG A 131 -6.56 -9.09 -13.58
C ARG A 131 -5.65 -8.93 -14.79
N TRP A 132 -5.44 -7.70 -15.25
CA TRP A 132 -4.64 -7.40 -16.45
C TRP A 132 -3.17 -7.09 -16.14
N LEU A 133 -2.76 -7.08 -14.87
CA LEU A 133 -1.37 -6.91 -14.46
C LEU A 133 -0.70 -8.26 -14.19
N ALA A 134 0.56 -8.38 -14.60
CA ALA A 134 1.37 -9.54 -14.27
C ALA A 134 1.66 -9.58 -12.76
N SER A 135 1.33 -10.71 -12.12
CA SER A 135 1.65 -10.94 -10.71
C SER A 135 3.15 -11.16 -10.51
N ARG A 136 3.66 -10.71 -9.36
CA ARG A 136 5.04 -10.96 -8.92
C ARG A 136 5.04 -11.72 -7.60
N SER A 137 6.07 -12.53 -7.39
CA SER A 137 6.21 -13.32 -6.17
C SER A 137 6.94 -12.54 -5.09
N ASN A 138 6.41 -12.58 -3.86
CA ASN A 138 7.09 -12.12 -2.65
C ASN A 138 7.40 -13.33 -1.77
N PHE A 139 8.59 -13.38 -1.19
CA PHE A 139 8.97 -14.42 -0.22
C PHE A 139 8.65 -13.93 1.19
N ILE A 140 7.48 -14.32 1.69
CA ILE A 140 7.00 -13.92 3.02
C ILE A 140 7.23 -15.09 3.99
N LEU A 141 7.90 -14.80 5.10
CA LEU A 141 8.02 -15.73 6.23
C LEU A 141 7.16 -15.21 7.38
N ASP A 142 6.13 -15.96 7.75
CA ASP A 142 5.33 -15.64 8.92
C ASP A 142 6.15 -15.86 10.20
N LEU A 143 6.33 -14.80 10.99
CA LEU A 143 7.09 -14.83 12.24
C LEU A 143 6.23 -15.17 13.47
N SER A 144 4.90 -15.20 13.31
CA SER A 144 3.94 -15.50 14.39
C SER A 144 4.22 -16.82 15.14
N PRO A 145 4.72 -17.90 14.51
CA PRO A 145 4.93 -19.17 15.21
C PRO A 145 6.08 -19.16 16.23
N GLY A 146 6.96 -18.15 16.18
CA GLY A 146 8.18 -18.07 17.01
C GLY A 146 9.37 -18.84 16.44
N TYR A 147 10.58 -18.47 16.89
CA TYR A 147 11.84 -18.94 16.31
C TYR A 147 12.00 -20.47 16.33
N ASP A 148 11.66 -21.13 17.44
CA ASP A 148 11.86 -22.59 17.57
C ASP A 148 11.07 -23.38 16.52
N LYS A 149 9.83 -22.98 16.26
CA LYS A 149 8.98 -23.60 15.24
C LYS A 149 9.50 -23.31 13.82
N LEU A 150 9.91 -22.07 13.57
CA LEU A 150 10.43 -21.66 12.26
C LEU A 150 11.75 -22.36 11.93
N SER A 151 12.67 -22.39 12.90
CA SER A 151 13.99 -23.00 12.73
C SER A 151 13.92 -24.51 12.49
N ALA A 152 12.93 -25.19 13.07
CA ALA A 152 12.65 -26.60 12.79
C ALA A 152 12.28 -26.84 11.30
N ALA A 153 11.63 -25.88 10.64
CA ALA A 153 11.24 -25.95 9.23
C ALA A 153 12.35 -25.52 8.24
N PHE A 154 13.49 -25.00 8.73
CA PHE A 154 14.59 -24.60 7.86
C PHE A 154 15.19 -25.78 7.08
N THR A 155 15.69 -25.49 5.88
CA THR A 155 16.44 -26.45 5.07
C THR A 155 17.67 -26.95 5.83
N ARG A 156 18.12 -28.16 5.52
CA ARG A 156 19.32 -28.75 6.15
C ARG A 156 20.54 -27.84 5.98
N ASP A 157 20.68 -27.25 4.80
CA ASP A 157 21.80 -26.37 4.47
C ASP A 157 21.76 -25.07 5.29
N LEU A 158 20.59 -24.46 5.45
CA LEU A 158 20.43 -23.28 6.31
C LEU A 158 20.77 -23.61 7.78
N LYS A 159 20.32 -24.77 8.28
CA LYS A 159 20.66 -25.23 9.64
C LYS A 159 22.17 -25.42 9.83
N ASN A 160 22.87 -25.95 8.83
CA ASN A 160 24.32 -26.11 8.88
C ASN A 160 25.05 -24.76 8.85
N ASN A 161 24.61 -23.82 7.99
CA ASN A 161 25.16 -22.47 7.92
C ASN A 161 24.97 -21.70 9.23
N LEU A 162 23.82 -21.85 9.89
CA LEU A 162 23.57 -21.23 11.20
C LEU A 162 24.49 -21.80 12.29
N LYS A 163 24.79 -23.10 12.28
CA LYS A 163 25.76 -23.69 13.22
C LYS A 163 27.17 -23.17 13.00
N LEU A 164 27.55 -22.92 11.75
CA LEU A 164 28.85 -22.33 11.40
C LEU A 164 28.92 -20.88 11.87
N SER A 165 27.88 -20.07 11.61
CA SER A 165 27.86 -18.65 11.97
C SER A 165 27.94 -18.43 13.48
N LEU A 166 27.36 -19.32 14.31
CA LEU A 166 27.48 -19.27 15.77
C LEU A 166 28.91 -19.47 16.28
N ARG A 167 29.80 -20.09 15.49
CA ARG A 167 31.21 -20.31 15.84
C ARG A 167 32.10 -19.14 15.43
N THR A 168 31.60 -18.26 14.57
CA THR A 168 32.32 -17.08 14.08
C THR A 168 31.79 -15.84 14.77
N SER A 169 32.67 -14.98 15.27
CA SER A 169 32.23 -13.66 15.77
C SER A 169 31.77 -12.82 14.58
N LEU A 170 30.48 -12.48 14.54
CA LEU A 170 29.95 -11.54 13.56
C LEU A 170 30.39 -10.14 13.97
N HIS A 171 31.40 -9.60 13.28
CA HIS A 171 31.80 -8.21 13.42
C HIS A 171 31.07 -7.39 12.34
N TYR A 172 30.13 -6.55 12.77
CA TYR A 172 29.53 -5.53 11.94
C TYR A 172 30.17 -4.19 12.34
N SER A 173 31.07 -3.68 11.49
CA SER A 173 31.79 -2.42 11.66
C SER A 173 31.38 -1.42 10.60
#